data_AF-A0A6J5WPH9-F1
#
_entry.id   AF-A0A6J5WPH9-F1
#
_cell.length_a   1.000
_cell.length_b   1.000
_cell.length_c   1.000
_cell.angle_alpha   90.00
_cell.angle_beta   90.00
_cell.angle_gamma   90.00
#
_symmetry.space_group_name_H-M   'P 1'
#
loop_
_entity.id
_entity.type
_entity.pdbx_description
1 polymer ?
#
loop_
_entity_poly.entity_id
_entity_poly.type
_entity_poly.pdbx_seq_one_letter_code
_entity_poly.pdbx_strand_id
1 'polypeptide(L)'
;MFPIISQQFDIGISEMSAQSTLENTLKEILRVVKPLREDWTTRLQIIDELRGAVESVESLRGATVEPFGSFVSDLFTRWGDLDVSIEFSNGSFVSPYGKKQKQRLLGDVTRAMRQKGGWRRYQLIPNARVPILKVESNLRNVSCDISIDNLKCQMKSRLLFWISEIDTRFRDMVLLVKEWAKAHNINNPKFGTFNSYSLTLLVVFHFQTCAPAIFPPLKDIYPGNLIDDLKGLRADTERRIEETCAANIRRFQSYNLRAENRSSLSELFISFLGKFSDISLKASELGICTYTGQWQAIKSNMRWLPQTYALFIEDPFEQPENSARAVSKRELTRISETFEMSHHILISPNHSSLLATLVRPQMLSLMVRTPDWRCQPTHPQRFRAEGSHSPTPSNNGPRQLTRPQVHKVVRSPSQVQPQYQTVKPKGPSQVQPQFQTVKPNGPSQVQSQFQTMNPKSHPNRATFKKPPLQTYEDQRQQIWRPRSDRPV
;
A
#
# COMPACT_ATOMS: atom_id res chain seq x y z
N MET A 1 46.09 37.65 -10.91
CA MET A 1 45.80 36.39 -10.20
C MET A 1 44.43 36.52 -9.50
N PHE A 2 43.32 36.54 -10.26
CA PHE A 2 41.94 36.51 -9.74
C PHE A 2 40.90 35.98 -10.78
N PRO A 3 41.06 34.80 -11.43
CA PRO A 3 39.96 34.23 -12.23
C PRO A 3 39.15 33.14 -11.50
N ILE A 4 39.57 32.68 -10.31
CA ILE A 4 38.96 31.50 -9.66
C ILE A 4 37.63 31.82 -8.95
N ILE A 5 37.45 33.06 -8.47
CA ILE A 5 36.25 33.44 -7.68
C ILE A 5 35.02 33.65 -8.56
N SER A 6 35.17 34.18 -9.79
CA SER A 6 34.02 34.42 -10.68
C SER A 6 33.41 33.11 -11.22
N GLN A 7 34.25 32.13 -11.56
CA GLN A 7 33.75 30.82 -12.02
C GLN A 7 33.01 30.05 -10.90
N GLN A 8 33.48 30.11 -9.65
CA GLN A 8 32.77 29.48 -8.52
C GLN A 8 31.44 30.15 -8.19
N PHE A 9 31.33 31.48 -8.35
CA PHE A 9 30.07 32.20 -8.19
C PHE A 9 29.07 31.89 -9.31
N ASP A 10 29.52 31.87 -10.58
CA ASP A 10 28.65 31.56 -11.72
C ASP A 10 28.18 30.09 -11.73
N ILE A 11 29.04 29.15 -11.31
CA ILE A 11 28.66 27.73 -11.13
C ILE A 11 27.61 27.61 -10.02
N GLY A 12 27.80 28.30 -8.89
CA GLY A 12 26.83 28.32 -7.79
C GLY A 12 25.47 28.91 -8.18
N ILE A 13 25.43 29.97 -8.99
CA ILE A 13 24.16 30.55 -9.47
C ILE A 13 23.44 29.61 -10.46
N SER A 14 24.19 28.93 -11.34
CA SER A 14 23.63 27.95 -12.28
C SER A 14 23.08 26.72 -11.57
N GLU A 15 23.79 26.18 -10.56
CA GLU A 15 23.32 25.05 -9.75
C GLU A 15 22.10 25.41 -8.90
N MET A 16 22.07 26.61 -8.29
CA MET A 16 20.91 27.09 -7.54
C MET A 16 19.67 27.28 -8.44
N SER A 17 19.86 27.76 -9.67
CA SER A 17 18.79 27.91 -10.67
C SER A 17 18.25 26.54 -11.14
N ALA A 18 19.15 25.59 -11.43
CA ALA A 18 18.83 24.22 -11.79
C ALA A 18 18.01 23.50 -10.71
N GLN A 19 18.47 23.56 -9.47
CA GLN A 19 17.82 22.91 -8.33
C GLN A 19 16.46 23.54 -8.01
N SER A 20 16.32 24.86 -8.16
CA SER A 20 15.04 25.56 -8.05
C SER A 20 14.05 25.16 -9.15
N THR A 21 14.54 24.88 -10.35
CA THR A 21 13.72 24.43 -11.48
C THR A 21 13.17 23.02 -11.24
N LEU A 22 14.01 22.09 -10.78
CA LEU A 22 13.58 20.74 -10.42
C LEU A 22 12.56 20.77 -9.27
N GLU A 23 12.84 21.52 -8.21
CA GLU A 23 11.93 21.67 -7.07
C GLU A 23 10.53 22.13 -7.51
N ASN A 24 10.45 23.12 -8.40
CA ASN A 24 9.19 23.60 -8.97
C ASN A 24 8.52 22.54 -9.85
N THR A 25 9.29 21.84 -10.68
CA THR A 25 8.78 20.75 -11.53
C THR A 25 8.17 19.64 -10.69
N LEU A 26 8.83 19.20 -9.61
CA LEU A 26 8.31 18.18 -8.70
C LEU A 26 7.00 18.64 -8.03
N LYS A 27 6.90 19.91 -7.64
CA LYS A 27 5.66 20.49 -7.10
C LYS A 27 4.52 20.48 -8.12
N GLU A 28 4.79 20.78 -9.38
CA GLU A 28 3.80 20.70 -10.46
C GLU A 28 3.33 19.26 -10.70
N ILE A 29 4.24 18.28 -10.69
CA ILE A 29 3.90 16.86 -10.78
C ILE A 29 2.99 16.45 -9.61
N LEU A 30 3.39 16.80 -8.37
CA LEU A 30 2.63 16.48 -7.17
C LEU A 30 1.23 17.07 -7.17
N ARG A 31 1.09 18.32 -7.65
CA ARG A 31 -0.20 18.99 -7.80
C ARG A 31 -1.17 18.19 -8.67
N VAL A 32 -0.66 17.51 -9.70
CA VAL A 32 -1.46 16.67 -10.61
C VAL A 32 -1.68 15.27 -10.06
N VAL A 33 -0.71 14.70 -9.35
CA VAL A 33 -0.73 13.31 -8.86
C VAL A 33 -1.48 13.14 -7.53
N LYS A 34 -1.45 14.14 -6.65
CA LYS A 34 -2.11 14.10 -5.35
C LYS A 34 -3.63 13.96 -5.50
N PRO A 35 -4.28 13.13 -4.67
CA PRO A 35 -5.73 12.92 -4.73
C PRO A 35 -6.49 14.21 -4.41
N LEU A 36 -7.53 14.50 -5.20
CA LEU A 36 -8.47 15.57 -4.92
C LEU A 36 -9.62 15.09 -4.01
N ARG A 37 -10.40 16.03 -3.46
CA ARG A 37 -11.56 15.71 -2.60
C ARG A 37 -12.55 14.77 -3.30
N GLU A 38 -12.74 14.93 -4.60
CA GLU A 38 -13.63 14.10 -5.38
C GLU A 38 -13.08 12.67 -5.54
N ASP A 39 -11.76 12.51 -5.56
CA ASP A 39 -11.10 11.20 -5.65
C ASP A 39 -11.27 10.39 -4.36
N TRP A 40 -11.29 11.07 -3.21
CA TRP A 40 -11.66 10.50 -1.92
C TRP A 40 -13.14 10.13 -1.88
N THR A 41 -14.01 11.09 -2.21
CA THR A 41 -15.47 10.90 -2.20
C THR A 41 -15.89 9.73 -3.08
N THR A 42 -15.27 9.61 -4.27
CA THR A 42 -15.50 8.49 -5.19
C THR A 42 -15.15 7.16 -4.54
N ARG A 43 -13.99 7.04 -3.88
CA ARG A 43 -13.56 5.78 -3.24
C ARG A 43 -14.44 5.41 -2.04
N LEU A 44 -14.89 6.40 -1.26
CA LEU A 44 -15.85 6.18 -0.18
C LEU A 44 -17.18 5.65 -0.72
N GLN A 45 -17.70 6.25 -1.80
CA GLN A 45 -18.92 5.76 -2.45
C GLN A 45 -18.76 4.33 -3.00
N ILE A 46 -17.60 4.01 -3.57
CA ILE A 46 -17.29 2.64 -4.04
C ILE A 46 -17.30 1.64 -2.87
N ILE A 47 -16.76 2.02 -1.71
CA ILE A 47 -16.79 1.18 -0.50
C ILE A 47 -18.24 0.94 -0.06
N ASP A 48 -19.09 1.96 -0.10
CA ASP A 48 -20.51 1.85 0.27
C ASP A 48 -21.30 0.99 -0.73
N GLU A 49 -21.04 1.12 -2.04
CA GLU A 49 -21.63 0.24 -3.06
C GLU A 49 -21.23 -1.23 -2.86
N LEU A 50 -19.96 -1.47 -2.53
CA LEU A 50 -19.46 -2.81 -2.22
C LEU A 50 -20.07 -3.35 -0.93
N ARG A 51 -20.19 -2.52 0.12
CA ARG A 51 -20.86 -2.88 1.39
C ARG A 51 -22.28 -3.36 1.13
N GLY A 52 -23.04 -2.62 0.33
CA GLY A 52 -24.38 -3.04 -0.05
C GLY A 52 -24.38 -4.39 -0.78
N ALA A 53 -23.42 -4.67 -1.66
CA ALA A 53 -23.34 -5.97 -2.35
C ALA A 53 -23.01 -7.10 -1.36
N VAL A 54 -22.07 -6.87 -0.44
CA VAL A 54 -21.68 -7.83 0.59
C VAL A 54 -22.83 -8.16 1.54
N GLU A 55 -23.64 -7.17 1.94
CA GLU A 55 -24.82 -7.37 2.79
C GLU A 55 -25.88 -8.29 2.18
N SER A 56 -25.94 -8.39 0.84
CA SER A 56 -26.86 -9.31 0.15
C SER A 56 -26.39 -10.77 0.11
N VAL A 57 -25.18 -11.04 0.60
CA VAL A 57 -24.61 -12.39 0.65
C VAL A 57 -24.82 -12.98 2.05
N GLU A 58 -25.70 -13.98 2.16
CA GLU A 58 -26.05 -14.59 3.45
C GLU A 58 -24.83 -15.12 4.23
N SER A 59 -23.85 -15.70 3.53
CA SER A 59 -22.61 -16.21 4.14
C SER A 59 -21.67 -15.12 4.67
N LEU A 60 -21.96 -13.84 4.39
CA LEU A 60 -21.20 -12.67 4.82
C LEU A 60 -22.03 -11.76 5.74
N ARG A 61 -23.13 -12.26 6.30
CA ARG A 61 -23.97 -11.49 7.22
C ARG A 61 -23.14 -10.97 8.40
N GLY A 62 -23.19 -9.66 8.63
CA GLY A 62 -22.43 -8.97 9.67
C GLY A 62 -20.95 -8.72 9.33
N ALA A 63 -20.46 -9.16 8.17
CA ALA A 63 -19.13 -8.80 7.70
C ALA A 63 -19.04 -7.28 7.43
N THR A 64 -17.85 -6.72 7.62
CA THR A 64 -17.56 -5.33 7.29
C THR A 64 -16.70 -5.24 6.04
N VAL A 65 -16.78 -4.09 5.37
CA VAL A 65 -15.98 -3.78 4.18
C VAL A 65 -14.99 -2.70 4.58
N GLU A 66 -13.73 -3.11 4.76
CA GLU A 66 -12.66 -2.27 5.30
C GLU A 66 -11.61 -2.00 4.23
N PRO A 67 -11.29 -0.73 3.93
CA PRO A 67 -10.21 -0.42 3.01
C PRO A 67 -8.84 -0.75 3.62
N PHE A 68 -7.85 -0.94 2.76
CA PHE A 68 -6.44 -0.97 3.15
C PHE A 68 -5.57 -0.37 2.02
N GLY A 69 -4.28 -0.63 2.09
CA GLY A 69 -3.33 -0.28 1.05
C GLY A 69 -3.11 1.22 0.99
N SER A 70 -2.87 1.70 -0.24
CA SER A 70 -2.47 3.09 -0.45
C SER A 70 -3.54 4.13 -0.09
N PHE A 71 -4.81 3.73 -0.05
CA PHE A 71 -5.91 4.60 0.37
C PHE A 71 -5.84 4.88 1.88
N VAL A 72 -5.66 3.83 2.70
CA VAL A 72 -5.56 3.97 4.16
C VAL A 72 -4.24 4.57 4.60
N SER A 73 -3.13 4.26 3.91
CA SER A 73 -1.83 4.86 4.23
C SER A 73 -1.67 6.31 3.76
N ASP A 74 -2.67 6.87 3.07
CA ASP A 74 -2.62 8.18 2.41
C ASP A 74 -1.50 8.32 1.35
N LEU A 75 -1.12 7.20 0.73
CA LEU A 75 -0.06 7.11 -0.29
C LEU A 75 -0.61 6.79 -1.70
N PHE A 76 -1.91 6.99 -1.92
CA PHE A 76 -2.55 6.79 -3.23
C PHE A 76 -2.46 8.03 -4.12
N THR A 77 -2.46 7.80 -5.43
CA THR A 77 -2.58 8.87 -6.44
C THR A 77 -4.04 8.98 -6.88
N ARG A 78 -4.40 10.03 -7.63
CA ARG A 78 -5.75 10.19 -8.21
C ARG A 78 -6.25 8.93 -8.93
N TRP A 79 -5.35 8.26 -9.66
CA TRP A 79 -5.59 7.04 -10.44
C TRP A 79 -5.14 5.76 -9.73
N GLY A 80 -4.86 5.81 -8.42
CA GLY A 80 -4.47 4.64 -7.66
C GLY A 80 -5.61 3.63 -7.51
N ASP A 81 -5.28 2.36 -7.35
CA ASP A 81 -6.27 1.32 -7.08
C ASP A 81 -6.87 1.52 -5.68
N LEU A 82 -8.04 0.92 -5.44
CA LEU A 82 -8.68 0.84 -4.13
C LEU A 82 -8.63 -0.60 -3.62
N ASP A 83 -7.82 -0.84 -2.59
CA ASP A 83 -7.70 -2.14 -1.95
C ASP A 83 -8.73 -2.26 -0.81
N VAL A 84 -9.52 -3.33 -0.83
CA VAL A 84 -10.58 -3.55 0.16
C VAL A 84 -10.57 -4.98 0.65
N SER A 85 -10.83 -5.16 1.94
CA SER A 85 -10.98 -6.46 2.56
C SER A 85 -12.36 -6.59 3.20
N ILE A 86 -12.99 -7.73 2.97
CA ILE A 86 -14.23 -8.11 3.65
C ILE A 86 -13.82 -8.86 4.91
N GLU A 87 -14.16 -8.32 6.08
CA GLU A 87 -13.75 -8.82 7.38
C GLU A 87 -14.93 -9.38 8.16
N PHE A 88 -14.78 -10.54 8.78
CA PHE A 88 -15.81 -11.07 9.67
C PHE A 88 -15.74 -10.42 11.06
N SER A 89 -16.90 -10.16 11.64
CA SER A 89 -17.04 -9.53 12.96
C SER A 89 -16.78 -10.49 14.13
N ASN A 90 -15.99 -11.55 13.93
CA ASN A 90 -15.64 -12.51 14.98
C ASN A 90 -14.65 -11.96 16.02
N GLY A 91 -14.17 -10.72 15.84
CA GLY A 91 -13.27 -10.03 16.78
C GLY A 91 -11.88 -10.65 16.94
N SER A 92 -11.53 -11.68 16.16
CA SER A 92 -10.26 -12.41 16.25
C SER A 92 -9.41 -12.18 15.00
N PHE A 93 -8.08 -12.20 15.16
CA PHE A 93 -7.14 -12.09 14.04
C PHE A 93 -7.01 -13.38 13.23
N VAL A 94 -7.43 -14.52 13.78
CA VAL A 94 -7.38 -15.80 13.08
C VAL A 94 -8.59 -15.90 12.17
N SER A 95 -8.35 -15.74 10.87
CA SER A 95 -9.34 -16.04 9.83
C SER A 95 -9.86 -17.47 10.03
N PRO A 96 -11.16 -17.67 10.32
CA PRO A 96 -11.73 -19.02 10.47
C PRO A 96 -11.77 -19.76 9.12
N TYR A 97 -11.51 -19.04 8.03
CA TYR A 97 -11.63 -19.54 6.68
C TYR A 97 -10.27 -19.83 6.04
N GLY A 98 -10.09 -21.08 5.60
CA GLY A 98 -8.99 -21.48 4.74
C GLY A 98 -9.12 -20.92 3.32
N LYS A 99 -8.03 -21.00 2.54
CA LYS A 99 -7.93 -20.45 1.16
C LYS A 99 -9.10 -20.83 0.26
N LYS A 100 -9.51 -22.11 0.24
CA LYS A 100 -10.64 -22.59 -0.58
C LYS A 100 -11.96 -21.93 -0.21
N GLN A 101 -12.19 -21.68 1.07
CA GLN A 101 -13.42 -21.03 1.53
C GLN A 101 -13.42 -19.54 1.15
N LYS A 102 -12.27 -18.85 1.31
CA LYS A 102 -12.11 -17.46 0.82
C LYS A 102 -12.38 -17.34 -0.69
N GLN A 103 -11.92 -18.31 -1.49
CA GLN A 103 -12.21 -18.35 -2.93
C GLN A 103 -13.71 -18.51 -3.22
N ARG A 104 -14.42 -19.37 -2.49
CA ARG A 104 -15.87 -19.53 -2.62
C ARG A 104 -16.61 -18.24 -2.28
N LEU A 105 -16.26 -17.61 -1.16
CA LEU A 105 -16.83 -16.33 -0.73
C LEU A 105 -16.60 -15.21 -1.75
N LEU A 106 -15.40 -15.10 -2.34
CA LEU A 106 -15.16 -14.16 -3.44
C LEU A 106 -16.04 -14.47 -4.66
N GLY A 107 -16.33 -15.74 -4.93
CA GLY A 107 -17.29 -16.16 -5.94
C GLY A 107 -18.72 -15.72 -5.62
N ASP A 108 -19.13 -15.78 -4.36
CA ASP A 108 -20.44 -15.33 -3.88
C ASP A 108 -20.57 -13.80 -3.99
N VAL A 109 -19.56 -13.06 -3.54
CA VAL A 109 -19.44 -11.60 -3.70
C VAL A 109 -19.51 -11.22 -5.17
N THR A 110 -18.80 -11.93 -6.05
CA THR A 110 -18.84 -11.68 -7.51
C THR A 110 -20.28 -11.79 -8.05
N ARG A 111 -21.06 -12.77 -7.60
CA ARG A 111 -22.46 -12.93 -8.04
C ARG A 111 -23.34 -11.80 -7.54
N ALA A 112 -23.21 -11.42 -6.26
CA ALA A 112 -23.94 -10.30 -5.69
C ALA A 112 -23.64 -8.96 -6.38
N MET A 113 -22.36 -8.67 -6.64
CA MET A 113 -21.94 -7.47 -7.37
C MET A 113 -22.50 -7.44 -8.81
N ARG A 114 -22.55 -8.59 -9.49
CA ARG A 114 -23.15 -8.70 -10.82
C ARG A 114 -24.65 -8.42 -10.81
N GLN A 115 -25.36 -8.87 -9.77
CA GLN A 115 -26.80 -8.61 -9.62
C GLN A 115 -27.09 -7.14 -9.33
N LYS A 116 -26.30 -6.49 -8.47
CA LYS A 116 -26.46 -5.05 -8.19
C LYS A 116 -26.07 -4.15 -9.37
N GLY A 117 -25.15 -4.59 -10.22
CA GLY A 117 -24.59 -3.77 -11.29
C GLY A 117 -23.62 -2.71 -10.77
N GLY A 118 -23.10 -1.86 -11.66
CA GLY A 118 -22.15 -0.79 -11.29
C GLY A 118 -20.67 -1.15 -11.41
N TRP A 119 -20.33 -2.40 -11.80
CA TRP A 119 -18.95 -2.87 -11.90
C TRP A 119 -18.70 -3.68 -13.16
N ARG A 120 -17.43 -3.74 -13.58
CA ARG A 120 -16.98 -4.46 -14.77
C ARG A 120 -15.59 -5.06 -14.57
N ARG A 121 -15.08 -5.74 -15.61
CA ARG A 121 -13.73 -6.34 -15.66
C ARG A 121 -13.40 -7.27 -14.49
N TYR A 122 -14.38 -8.06 -14.05
CA TYR A 122 -14.20 -9.05 -12.99
C TYR A 122 -13.12 -10.07 -13.36
N GLN A 123 -12.09 -10.18 -12.52
CA GLN A 123 -11.03 -11.17 -12.62
C GLN A 123 -10.72 -11.75 -11.25
N LEU A 124 -11.06 -13.02 -11.04
CA LEU A 124 -10.64 -13.75 -9.84
C LEU A 124 -9.20 -14.24 -10.00
N ILE A 125 -8.37 -14.00 -9.00
CA ILE A 125 -6.99 -14.50 -8.89
C ILE A 125 -6.94 -15.45 -7.69
N PRO A 126 -7.34 -16.72 -7.87
CA PRO A 126 -7.54 -17.64 -6.74
C PRO A 126 -6.23 -18.20 -6.19
N ASN A 127 -5.18 -18.27 -7.02
CA ASN A 127 -3.96 -19.01 -6.68
C ASN A 127 -2.88 -18.16 -6.01
N ALA A 128 -3.05 -16.83 -5.94
CA ALA A 128 -2.16 -15.95 -5.19
C ALA A 128 -2.07 -16.33 -3.69
N ARG A 129 -1.07 -15.79 -2.98
CA ARG A 129 -0.89 -16.00 -1.52
C ARG A 129 -2.16 -15.63 -0.75
N VAL A 130 -2.73 -14.48 -1.09
CA VAL A 130 -4.08 -14.05 -0.69
C VAL A 130 -4.93 -14.07 -1.96
N PRO A 131 -6.00 -14.89 -2.02
CA PRO A 131 -6.96 -14.82 -3.14
C PRO A 131 -7.57 -13.43 -3.23
N ILE A 132 -7.59 -12.86 -4.44
CA ILE A 132 -8.16 -11.53 -4.68
C ILE A 132 -9.13 -11.58 -5.86
N LEU A 133 -10.17 -10.77 -5.77
CA LEU A 133 -11.07 -10.44 -6.87
C LEU A 133 -10.72 -9.03 -7.36
N LYS A 134 -10.21 -8.92 -8.58
CA LYS A 134 -10.02 -7.63 -9.25
C LYS A 134 -11.29 -7.24 -9.98
N VAL A 135 -11.72 -5.99 -9.80
CA VAL A 135 -12.86 -5.40 -10.51
C VAL A 135 -12.56 -3.95 -10.86
N GLU A 136 -13.38 -3.36 -11.72
CA GLU A 136 -13.35 -1.93 -12.02
C GLU A 136 -14.74 -1.36 -11.74
N SER A 137 -14.82 -0.36 -10.87
CA SER A 137 -16.08 0.36 -10.61
C SER A 137 -16.42 1.24 -11.81
N ASN A 138 -17.71 1.35 -12.13
CA ASN A 138 -18.19 2.31 -13.12
C ASN A 138 -18.06 3.75 -12.64
N LEU A 139 -17.90 3.98 -11.32
CA LEU A 139 -17.57 5.28 -10.76
C LEU A 139 -16.12 5.64 -11.09
N ARG A 140 -15.95 6.51 -12.09
CA ARG A 140 -14.64 7.02 -12.56
C ARG A 140 -13.61 5.94 -12.91
N ASN A 141 -14.05 4.72 -13.17
CA ASN A 141 -13.20 3.62 -13.64
C ASN A 141 -12.10 3.24 -12.64
N VAL A 142 -12.40 3.32 -11.34
CA VAL A 142 -11.44 2.97 -10.28
C VAL A 142 -11.31 1.45 -10.19
N SER A 143 -10.09 0.95 -10.39
CA SER A 143 -9.73 -0.45 -10.15
C SER A 143 -9.81 -0.76 -8.66
N CYS A 144 -10.39 -1.90 -8.30
CA CYS A 144 -10.49 -2.36 -6.93
C CYS A 144 -9.96 -3.79 -6.80
N ASP A 145 -9.16 -4.03 -5.77
CA ASP A 145 -8.68 -5.36 -5.37
C ASP A 145 -9.41 -5.76 -4.08
N ILE A 146 -10.31 -6.75 -4.19
CA ILE A 146 -11.16 -7.21 -3.09
C ILE A 146 -10.62 -8.52 -2.54
N SER A 147 -10.42 -8.60 -1.23
CA SER A 147 -9.95 -9.79 -0.52
C SER A 147 -10.87 -10.14 0.66
N ILE A 148 -10.65 -11.31 1.28
CA ILE A 148 -11.38 -11.79 2.46
C ILE A 148 -10.39 -11.95 3.62
N ASP A 149 -10.67 -11.36 4.78
CA ASP A 149 -9.88 -11.40 6.01
C ASP A 149 -8.38 -11.14 5.75
N ASN A 150 -8.05 -9.92 5.37
CA ASN A 150 -6.70 -9.47 5.06
C ASN A 150 -6.21 -8.40 6.04
N LEU A 151 -6.42 -8.68 7.32
CA LEU A 151 -6.05 -7.82 8.44
C LEU A 151 -4.55 -7.49 8.50
N LYS A 152 -3.69 -8.41 8.02
CA LYS A 152 -2.25 -8.16 7.89
C LYS A 152 -1.98 -6.91 7.03
N CYS A 153 -2.67 -6.79 5.89
CA CYS A 153 -2.51 -5.64 5.00
C CYS A 153 -3.13 -4.37 5.59
N GLN A 154 -4.23 -4.46 6.35
CA GLN A 154 -4.79 -3.31 7.08
C GLN A 154 -3.80 -2.74 8.08
N MET A 155 -3.18 -3.59 8.90
CA MET A 155 -2.22 -3.16 9.92
C MET A 155 -0.95 -2.56 9.30
N LYS A 156 -0.42 -3.14 8.21
CA LYS A 156 0.69 -2.54 7.46
C LYS A 156 0.35 -1.15 6.91
N SER A 157 -0.89 -0.96 6.46
CA SER A 157 -1.34 0.32 5.89
C SER A 157 -1.48 1.40 6.96
N ARG A 158 -2.03 1.04 8.14
CA ARG A 158 -2.09 1.95 9.31
C ARG A 158 -0.71 2.33 9.81
N LEU A 159 0.23 1.39 9.83
CA LEU A 159 1.59 1.69 10.27
C LEU A 159 2.33 2.62 9.31
N LEU A 160 2.15 2.45 7.99
CA LEU A 160 2.63 3.42 7.00
C LEU A 160 1.98 4.80 7.17
N PHE A 161 0.69 4.86 7.54
CA PHE A 161 0.02 6.11 7.87
C PHE A 161 0.65 6.78 9.10
N TRP A 162 0.82 6.06 10.21
CA TRP A 162 1.42 6.63 11.42
C TRP A 162 2.84 7.16 11.19
N ILE A 163 3.71 6.39 10.52
CA ILE A 163 5.08 6.89 10.24
C ILE A 163 5.09 8.07 9.27
N SER A 164 4.05 8.25 8.45
CA SER A 164 3.95 9.42 7.56
C SER A 164 3.82 10.74 8.33
N GLU A 165 3.38 10.69 9.59
CA GLU A 165 3.30 11.85 10.48
C GLU A 165 4.68 12.33 10.97
N ILE A 166 5.73 11.51 10.80
CA ILE A 166 7.10 11.89 11.18
C ILE A 166 7.61 13.05 10.30
N ASP A 167 7.37 12.98 8.98
CA ASP A 167 7.85 14.00 8.05
C ASP A 167 6.91 14.15 6.84
N THR A 168 6.45 15.38 6.60
CA THR A 168 5.49 15.70 5.53
C THR A 168 6.02 15.41 4.11
N ARG A 169 7.35 15.42 3.91
CA ARG A 169 7.98 15.12 2.61
C ARG A 169 7.87 13.65 2.24
N PHE A 170 7.63 12.76 3.21
CA PHE A 170 7.56 11.31 2.97
C PHE A 170 6.47 10.94 1.95
N ARG A 171 5.26 11.47 2.14
CA ARG A 171 4.14 11.23 1.23
C ARG A 171 4.48 11.71 -0.18
N ASP A 172 5.00 12.91 -0.28
CA ASP A 172 5.35 13.55 -1.55
C ASP A 172 6.42 12.73 -2.28
N MET A 173 7.44 12.28 -1.55
CA MET A 173 8.48 11.42 -2.07
C MET A 173 7.94 10.09 -2.59
N VAL A 174 7.05 9.42 -1.84
CA VAL A 174 6.43 8.15 -2.29
C VAL A 174 5.61 8.35 -3.57
N LEU A 175 4.83 9.43 -3.67
CA LEU A 175 4.02 9.70 -4.87
C LEU A 175 4.90 9.99 -6.09
N LEU A 176 5.96 10.78 -5.93
CA LEU A 176 6.93 11.05 -6.99
C LEU A 176 7.64 9.78 -7.46
N VAL A 177 8.17 8.98 -6.52
CA VAL A 177 8.85 7.71 -6.84
C VAL A 177 7.90 6.75 -7.55
N LYS A 178 6.63 6.67 -7.12
CA LYS A 178 5.64 5.81 -7.78
C LYS A 178 5.33 6.27 -9.20
N GLU A 179 5.22 7.57 -9.45
CA GLU A 179 4.96 8.10 -10.79
C GLU A 179 6.17 7.92 -11.71
N TRP A 180 7.37 8.26 -11.24
CA TRP A 180 8.63 8.04 -11.95
C TRP A 180 8.83 6.55 -12.30
N ALA A 181 8.67 5.65 -11.32
CA ALA A 181 8.81 4.21 -11.55
C ALA A 181 7.77 3.67 -12.55
N LYS A 182 6.58 4.28 -12.62
CA LYS A 182 5.59 3.95 -13.65
C LYS A 182 5.99 4.52 -15.02
N ALA A 183 6.56 5.71 -15.10
CA ALA A 183 7.07 6.31 -16.34
C ALA A 183 8.15 5.42 -17.00
N HIS A 184 8.98 4.77 -16.19
CA HIS A 184 10.01 3.85 -16.66
C HIS A 184 9.58 2.37 -16.72
N ASN A 185 8.31 2.05 -16.46
CA ASN A 185 7.80 0.66 -16.46
C ASN A 185 8.59 -0.28 -15.52
N ILE A 186 8.94 0.19 -14.32
CA ILE A 186 9.60 -0.58 -13.26
C ILE A 186 8.74 -0.72 -11.98
N ASN A 187 7.44 -0.42 -12.07
CA ASN A 187 6.44 -0.58 -11.02
C ASN A 187 5.29 -1.51 -11.47
N ASN A 188 5.62 -2.75 -11.84
CA ASN A 188 4.66 -3.79 -12.16
C ASN A 188 5.20 -5.20 -11.81
N PRO A 189 4.76 -5.80 -10.69
CA PRO A 189 5.30 -7.08 -10.23
C PRO A 189 4.98 -8.25 -11.17
N LYS A 190 3.97 -8.15 -12.05
CA LYS A 190 3.67 -9.19 -13.03
C LYS A 190 4.77 -9.33 -14.09
N PHE A 191 5.54 -8.26 -14.33
CA PHE A 191 6.64 -8.23 -15.29
C PHE A 191 8.00 -8.34 -14.62
N GLY A 192 8.06 -8.82 -13.38
CA GLY A 192 9.33 -9.04 -12.71
C GLY A 192 9.98 -7.78 -12.14
N THR A 193 9.22 -6.69 -11.93
CA THR A 193 9.72 -5.41 -11.40
C THR A 193 9.12 -5.11 -10.02
N PHE A 194 9.34 -3.90 -9.46
CA PHE A 194 8.83 -3.58 -8.14
C PHE A 194 7.31 -3.57 -8.06
N ASN A 195 6.79 -3.88 -6.88
CA ASN A 195 5.45 -3.46 -6.49
C ASN A 195 5.53 -2.12 -5.74
N SER A 196 4.39 -1.44 -5.61
CA SER A 196 4.34 -0.12 -4.97
C SER A 196 4.72 -0.14 -3.49
N TYR A 197 4.53 -1.26 -2.78
CA TYR A 197 4.95 -1.39 -1.38
C TYR A 197 6.49 -1.48 -1.25
N SER A 198 7.16 -2.22 -2.13
CA SER A 198 8.63 -2.24 -2.21
C SER A 198 9.20 -0.85 -2.46
N LEU A 199 8.62 -0.07 -3.39
CA LEU A 199 9.04 1.31 -3.63
C LEU A 199 8.85 2.19 -2.39
N THR A 200 7.74 2.06 -1.67
CA THR A 200 7.52 2.76 -0.40
C THR A 200 8.60 2.39 0.64
N LEU A 201 8.97 1.11 0.75
CA LEU A 201 10.02 0.69 1.67
C LEU A 201 11.41 1.21 1.26
N LEU A 202 11.70 1.36 -0.04
CA LEU A 202 12.92 2.03 -0.49
C LEU A 202 12.96 3.50 -0.05
N VAL A 203 11.82 4.21 -0.10
CA VAL A 203 11.72 5.59 0.39
C VAL A 203 11.91 5.66 1.91
N VAL A 204 11.27 4.76 2.67
CA VAL A 204 11.49 4.62 4.12
C VAL A 204 12.98 4.42 4.41
N PHE A 205 13.62 3.48 3.72
CA PHE A 205 15.04 3.20 3.92
C PHE A 205 15.92 4.39 3.56
N HIS A 206 15.59 5.11 2.48
CA HIS A 206 16.31 6.32 2.11
C HIS A 206 16.24 7.36 3.23
N PHE A 207 15.05 7.60 3.80
CA PHE A 207 14.80 8.55 4.89
C PHE A 207 15.52 8.15 6.19
N GLN A 208 15.64 6.85 6.45
CA GLN A 208 16.40 6.31 7.59
C GLN A 208 17.91 6.52 7.47
N THR A 209 18.41 6.57 6.24
CA THR A 209 19.85 6.66 5.94
C THR A 209 20.23 8.02 5.36
N CYS A 210 19.37 9.03 5.52
CA CYS A 210 19.74 10.43 5.32
C CYS A 210 20.66 10.89 6.46
N ALA A 211 21.43 11.94 6.23
CA ALA A 211 22.25 12.59 7.24
C ALA A 211 21.90 14.09 7.29
N PRO A 212 21.22 14.57 8.35
CA PRO A 212 20.62 13.81 9.46
C PRO A 212 19.51 12.85 9.03
N ALA A 213 19.23 11.83 9.83
CA ALA A 213 18.17 10.85 9.55
C ALA A 213 16.78 11.48 9.71
N ILE A 214 15.91 11.25 8.73
CA ILE A 214 14.53 11.75 8.75
C ILE A 214 13.64 10.77 9.53
N PHE A 215 13.79 9.47 9.27
CA PHE A 215 13.07 8.41 9.96
C PHE A 215 14.00 7.62 10.89
N PRO A 216 13.49 7.11 12.03
CA PRO A 216 14.23 6.14 12.82
C PRO A 216 14.18 4.75 12.16
N PRO A 217 15.09 3.83 12.53
CA PRO A 217 14.87 2.39 12.36
C PRO A 217 13.45 2.00 12.80
N LEU A 218 12.74 1.17 12.00
CA LEU A 218 11.33 0.87 12.31
C LEU A 218 11.17 0.02 13.59
N LYS A 219 12.21 -0.69 14.03
CA LYS A 219 12.26 -1.34 15.34
C LYS A 219 12.08 -0.36 16.51
N ASP A 220 12.44 0.91 16.32
CA ASP A 220 12.30 1.94 17.34
C ASP A 220 10.87 2.51 17.37
N ILE A 221 10.10 2.33 16.29
CA ILE A 221 8.67 2.63 16.24
C ILE A 221 7.86 1.46 16.81
N TYR A 222 8.14 0.24 16.34
CA TYR A 222 7.52 -0.98 16.83
C TYR A 222 8.58 -2.10 16.94
N PRO A 223 8.98 -2.50 18.15
CA PRO A 223 10.09 -3.46 18.37
C PRO A 223 9.70 -4.94 18.21
N GLY A 224 8.44 -5.23 17.94
CA GLY A 224 7.93 -6.59 17.72
C GLY A 224 7.81 -6.93 16.23
N ASN A 225 7.51 -8.19 15.94
CA ASN A 225 7.02 -8.57 14.62
C ASN A 225 5.51 -8.37 14.59
N LEU A 226 5.06 -7.27 13.99
CA LEU A 226 3.68 -6.81 14.02
C LEU A 226 2.67 -7.93 13.76
N ILE A 227 2.88 -8.74 12.72
CA ILE A 227 1.98 -9.83 12.36
C ILE A 227 1.94 -10.94 13.42
N ASP A 228 3.05 -11.24 14.10
CA ASP A 228 3.10 -12.27 15.15
C ASP A 228 2.37 -11.83 16.42
N ASP A 229 2.26 -10.52 16.62
CA ASP A 229 1.59 -9.89 17.76
C ASP A 229 0.09 -9.69 17.54
N LEU A 230 -0.42 -9.96 16.33
CA LEU A 230 -1.85 -9.97 15.99
C LEU A 230 -2.54 -11.21 16.58
N LYS A 231 -2.63 -11.26 17.90
CA LYS A 231 -3.25 -12.34 18.68
C LYS A 231 -4.23 -11.76 19.70
N GLY A 232 -5.23 -12.55 20.07
CA GLY A 232 -6.27 -12.14 21.03
C GLY A 232 -7.37 -11.28 20.40
N LEU A 233 -8.01 -10.44 21.23
CA LEU A 233 -9.10 -9.58 20.80
C LEU A 233 -8.59 -8.47 19.88
N ARG A 234 -9.20 -8.36 18.70
CA ARG A 234 -8.81 -7.43 17.64
C ARG A 234 -8.69 -5.99 18.12
N ALA A 235 -9.76 -5.47 18.72
CA ALA A 235 -9.82 -4.09 19.16
C ALA A 235 -8.71 -3.72 20.16
N ASP A 236 -8.45 -4.59 21.14
CA ASP A 236 -7.45 -4.31 22.17
C ASP A 236 -6.03 -4.35 21.60
N THR A 237 -5.74 -5.31 20.74
CA THR A 237 -4.42 -5.45 20.12
C THR A 237 -4.14 -4.32 19.14
N GLU A 238 -5.11 -3.95 18.29
CA GLU A 238 -4.97 -2.79 17.40
C GLU A 238 -4.70 -1.51 18.21
N ARG A 239 -5.45 -1.28 19.29
CA ARG A 239 -5.27 -0.13 20.17
C ARG A 239 -3.87 -0.12 20.81
N ARG A 240 -3.41 -1.24 21.38
CA ARG A 240 -2.08 -1.33 21.99
C ARG A 240 -0.96 -1.03 21.00
N ILE A 241 -1.06 -1.56 19.78
CA ILE A 241 -0.08 -1.32 18.71
C ILE A 241 -0.08 0.16 18.34
N GLU A 242 -1.25 0.76 18.15
CA GLU A 242 -1.40 2.17 17.82
C GLU A 242 -0.82 3.08 18.90
N GLU A 243 -1.14 2.83 20.17
CA GLU A 243 -0.61 3.57 21.32
C GLU A 243 0.92 3.46 21.41
N THR A 244 1.46 2.26 21.18
CA THR A 244 2.91 2.02 21.17
C THR A 244 3.60 2.81 20.06
N CYS A 245 3.08 2.74 18.83
CA CYS A 245 3.64 3.46 17.69
C CYS A 245 3.56 4.98 17.92
N ALA A 246 2.40 5.49 18.36
CA ALA A 246 2.20 6.91 18.61
C ALA A 246 3.14 7.44 19.70
N ALA A 247 3.34 6.69 20.79
CA ALA A 247 4.28 7.07 21.85
C ALA A 247 5.72 7.14 21.33
N ASN A 248 6.15 6.14 20.56
CA ASN A 248 7.50 6.06 20.02
C ASN A 248 7.77 7.11 18.93
N ILE A 249 6.79 7.41 18.06
CA ILE A 249 6.87 8.49 17.08
C ILE A 249 7.05 9.84 17.77
N ARG A 250 6.22 10.15 18.78
CA ARG A 250 6.34 11.40 19.55
C ARG A 250 7.69 11.51 20.25
N ARG A 251 8.19 10.39 20.80
CA ARG A 251 9.50 10.32 21.43
C ARG A 251 10.63 10.58 20.43
N PHE A 252 10.57 10.00 19.24
CA PHE A 252 11.55 10.27 18.19
C PHE A 252 11.52 11.75 17.76
N GLN A 253 10.33 12.29 17.50
CA GLN A 253 10.15 13.69 17.10
C GLN A 253 10.72 14.65 18.15
N SER A 254 10.54 14.38 19.44
CA SER A 254 11.06 15.26 20.50
C SER A 254 12.59 15.26 20.58
N TYR A 255 13.24 14.12 20.35
CA TYR A 255 14.71 14.05 20.28
C TYR A 255 15.28 14.68 19.00
N ASN A 256 14.59 14.51 17.87
CA ASN A 256 15.11 14.92 16.56
C ASN A 256 15.00 16.44 16.29
N LEU A 257 14.37 17.22 17.19
CA LEU A 257 14.24 18.68 17.06
C LEU A 257 15.57 19.42 16.83
N ARG A 258 16.70 18.87 17.31
CA ARG A 258 18.03 19.50 17.20
C ARG A 258 18.85 19.05 16.00
N ALA A 259 18.41 18.00 15.30
CA ALA A 259 19.11 17.38 14.18
C ALA A 259 18.17 17.18 12.99
N GLU A 260 17.24 18.11 12.77
CA GLU A 260 16.28 18.01 11.68
C GLU A 260 16.98 18.10 10.32
N ASN A 261 16.66 17.15 9.44
CA ASN A 261 17.12 17.17 8.07
C ASN A 261 16.40 18.27 7.28
N ARG A 262 17.16 19.22 6.72
CA ARG A 262 16.62 20.38 5.99
C ARG A 262 16.62 20.23 4.48
N SER A 263 16.93 19.03 3.96
CA SER A 263 17.02 18.82 2.52
C SER A 263 15.71 19.12 1.82
N SER A 264 15.76 19.80 0.69
CA SER A 264 14.56 20.04 -0.13
C SER A 264 14.02 18.72 -0.69
N LEU A 265 12.81 18.76 -1.26
CA LEU A 265 12.24 17.58 -1.88
C LEU A 265 13.06 17.16 -3.11
N SER A 266 13.57 18.11 -3.89
CA SER A 266 14.47 17.84 -5.02
C SER A 266 15.78 17.18 -4.60
N GLU A 267 16.41 17.62 -3.49
CA GLU A 267 17.63 17.00 -2.95
C GLU A 267 17.38 15.56 -2.50
N LEU A 268 16.27 15.33 -1.80
CA LEU A 268 15.87 13.97 -1.39
C LEU A 268 15.57 13.10 -2.60
N PHE A 269 14.95 13.63 -3.65
CA PHE A 269 14.66 12.88 -4.85
C PHE A 269 15.93 12.50 -5.63
N ILE A 270 16.86 13.45 -5.82
CA ILE A 270 18.17 13.19 -6.45
C ILE A 270 18.94 12.16 -5.63
N SER A 271 19.11 12.39 -4.32
CA SER A 271 19.89 11.49 -3.47
C SER A 271 19.24 10.11 -3.32
N PHE A 272 17.92 9.99 -3.43
CA PHE A 272 17.23 8.70 -3.53
C PHE A 272 17.64 7.94 -4.79
N LEU A 273 17.63 8.60 -5.96
CA LEU A 273 18.03 7.96 -7.20
C LEU A 273 19.49 7.53 -7.18
N GLY A 274 20.38 8.40 -6.68
CA GLY A 274 21.80 8.10 -6.52
C GLY A 274 22.07 6.97 -5.51
N LYS A 275 21.28 6.86 -4.43
CA LYS A 275 21.45 5.83 -3.40
C LYS A 275 21.22 4.40 -3.92
N PHE A 276 20.39 4.26 -4.94
CA PHE A 276 19.99 2.97 -5.51
C PHE A 276 20.45 2.76 -6.96
N SER A 277 21.31 3.61 -7.51
CA SER A 277 21.86 3.45 -8.88
C SER A 277 22.67 2.17 -9.05
N ASP A 278 23.37 1.74 -8.00
CA ASP A 278 24.20 0.52 -7.95
C ASP A 278 23.49 -0.67 -7.29
N ILE A 279 22.14 -0.63 -7.18
CA ILE A 279 21.37 -1.66 -6.45
C ILE A 279 21.60 -3.06 -7.00
N SER A 280 21.82 -3.22 -8.31
CA SER A 280 22.12 -4.52 -8.92
C SER A 280 23.43 -5.13 -8.44
N LEU A 281 24.46 -4.31 -8.20
CA LEU A 281 25.76 -4.75 -7.69
C LEU A 281 25.65 -5.19 -6.23
N LYS A 282 24.90 -4.42 -5.43
CA LYS A 282 24.71 -4.69 -3.99
C LYS A 282 23.83 -5.90 -3.72
N ALA A 283 22.83 -6.18 -4.55
CA ALA A 283 21.79 -7.17 -4.27
C ALA A 283 22.29 -8.63 -4.14
N SER A 284 23.50 -8.92 -4.63
CA SER A 284 24.14 -10.23 -4.49
C SER A 284 24.68 -10.47 -3.07
N GLU A 285 25.02 -9.42 -2.33
CA GLU A 285 25.67 -9.52 -1.01
C GLU A 285 24.86 -8.88 0.10
N LEU A 286 24.08 -7.85 -0.21
CA LEU A 286 23.36 -7.00 0.74
C LEU A 286 21.85 -7.04 0.48
N GLY A 287 21.08 -7.03 1.57
CA GLY A 287 19.65 -6.77 1.57
C GLY A 287 19.32 -5.49 2.33
N ILE A 288 18.18 -4.91 2.00
CA ILE A 288 17.66 -3.67 2.60
C ILE A 288 16.77 -4.04 3.78
N CYS A 289 17.16 -3.65 5.00
CA CYS A 289 16.39 -3.92 6.21
C CYS A 289 15.87 -2.61 6.82
N THR A 290 14.63 -2.24 6.51
CA THR A 290 13.95 -1.06 7.07
C THR A 290 13.65 -1.20 8.57
N TYR A 291 13.59 -2.43 9.08
CA TYR A 291 13.46 -2.69 10.51
C TYR A 291 14.64 -2.15 11.31
N THR A 292 15.87 -2.35 10.81
CA THR A 292 17.10 -1.84 11.43
C THR A 292 17.60 -0.52 10.86
N GLY A 293 17.09 -0.11 9.69
CA GLY A 293 17.59 1.05 8.94
C GLY A 293 18.96 0.83 8.31
N GLN A 294 19.37 -0.41 8.07
CA GLN A 294 20.71 -0.76 7.59
C GLN A 294 20.70 -1.64 6.34
N TRP A 295 21.74 -1.50 5.52
CA TRP A 295 22.14 -2.55 4.59
C TRP A 295 22.71 -3.72 5.40
N GLN A 296 22.20 -4.93 5.19
CA GLN A 296 22.67 -6.12 5.91
C GLN A 296 23.24 -7.14 4.95
N ALA A 297 24.37 -7.76 5.32
CA ALA A 297 24.93 -8.85 4.56
C ALA A 297 23.99 -10.05 4.58
N ILE A 298 23.56 -10.51 3.40
CA ILE A 298 22.63 -11.64 3.23
C ILE A 298 23.20 -12.89 3.89
N LYS A 299 24.51 -13.13 3.75
CA LYS A 299 25.21 -14.28 4.35
C LYS A 299 25.16 -14.28 5.88
N SER A 300 25.01 -13.10 6.51
CA SER A 300 24.91 -12.96 7.97
C SER A 300 23.48 -13.09 8.50
N ASN A 301 22.47 -13.02 7.62
CA ASN A 301 21.07 -13.13 8.00
C ASN A 301 20.50 -14.48 7.55
N MET A 302 20.51 -15.45 8.46
CA MET A 302 20.01 -16.80 8.20
C MET A 302 18.54 -16.83 7.74
N ARG A 303 17.74 -15.80 8.05
CA ARG A 303 16.33 -15.74 7.63
C ARG A 303 16.16 -15.45 6.13
N TRP A 304 17.20 -14.96 5.47
CA TRP A 304 17.18 -14.65 4.03
C TRP A 304 17.80 -15.76 3.17
N LEU A 305 18.21 -16.87 3.79
CA LEU A 305 18.79 -18.02 3.10
C LEU A 305 17.73 -19.12 2.88
N PRO A 306 17.82 -19.88 1.76
CA PRO A 306 18.77 -19.70 0.65
C PRO A 306 18.44 -18.46 -0.19
N GLN A 307 19.47 -17.83 -0.77
CA GLN A 307 19.35 -16.61 -1.58
C GLN A 307 18.70 -16.92 -2.94
N THR A 308 17.37 -17.06 -2.93
CA THR A 308 16.57 -17.43 -4.10
C THR A 308 16.04 -16.21 -4.87
N TYR A 309 15.97 -15.05 -4.22
CA TYR A 309 15.47 -13.80 -4.80
C TYR A 309 16.60 -12.96 -5.39
N ALA A 310 16.28 -12.17 -6.43
CA ALA A 310 17.24 -11.27 -7.07
C ALA A 310 17.58 -10.05 -6.19
N LEU A 311 16.62 -9.60 -5.39
CA LEU A 311 16.74 -8.44 -4.50
C LEU A 311 16.00 -8.72 -3.20
N PHE A 312 16.59 -8.33 -2.07
CA PHE A 312 16.00 -8.46 -0.75
C PHE A 312 15.64 -7.08 -0.18
N ILE A 313 14.34 -6.88 0.07
CA ILE A 313 13.81 -5.79 0.87
C ILE A 313 12.92 -6.44 1.93
N GLU A 314 13.44 -6.56 3.15
CA GLU A 314 12.70 -7.21 4.24
C GLU A 314 11.47 -6.37 4.61
N ASP A 315 10.32 -7.03 4.71
CA ASP A 315 9.10 -6.44 5.24
C ASP A 315 9.28 -6.23 6.74
N PRO A 316 9.30 -4.97 7.23
CA PRO A 316 9.58 -4.67 8.63
C PRO A 316 8.47 -5.15 9.57
N PHE A 317 7.30 -5.51 9.03
CA PHE A 317 6.10 -5.80 9.81
C PHE A 317 5.65 -7.26 9.68
N GLU A 318 6.19 -8.02 8.72
CA GLU A 318 5.94 -9.45 8.54
C GLU A 318 7.27 -10.18 8.31
N GLN A 319 8.19 -10.08 9.26
CA GLN A 319 9.51 -10.71 9.13
C GLN A 319 9.37 -12.25 9.08
N PRO A 320 10.17 -12.96 8.26
CA PRO A 320 11.22 -12.49 7.37
C PRO A 320 10.78 -12.29 5.90
N GLU A 321 9.52 -11.93 5.63
CA GLU A 321 9.01 -11.82 4.26
C GLU A 321 9.80 -10.80 3.43
N ASN A 322 10.07 -11.16 2.17
CA ASN A 322 10.68 -10.26 1.20
C ASN A 322 9.61 -9.52 0.38
N SER A 323 9.55 -8.19 0.50
CA SER A 323 8.61 -7.38 -0.26
C SER A 323 8.97 -7.34 -1.76
N ALA A 324 10.26 -7.47 -2.09
CA ALA A 324 10.79 -7.42 -3.45
C ALA A 324 10.83 -8.78 -4.16
N ARG A 325 10.12 -9.82 -3.65
CA ARG A 325 10.12 -11.19 -4.21
C ARG A 325 9.74 -11.29 -5.70
N ALA A 326 9.03 -10.29 -6.23
CA ALA A 326 8.64 -10.25 -7.64
C ALA A 326 9.77 -9.75 -8.55
N VAL A 327 10.78 -9.06 -8.01
CA VAL A 327 11.90 -8.55 -8.81
C VAL A 327 12.71 -9.73 -9.34
N SER A 328 12.76 -9.82 -10.66
CA SER A 328 13.51 -10.87 -11.35
C SER A 328 14.96 -10.45 -11.56
N LYS A 329 15.86 -11.43 -11.70
CA LYS A 329 17.29 -11.16 -12.01
C LYS A 329 17.45 -10.38 -13.30
N ARG A 330 16.62 -10.69 -14.31
CA ARG A 330 16.63 -10.01 -15.62
C ARG A 330 16.28 -8.52 -15.48
N GLU A 331 15.23 -8.20 -14.73
CA GLU A 331 14.78 -6.81 -14.59
C GLU A 331 15.63 -6.02 -13.59
N LEU A 332 16.35 -6.67 -12.67
CA LEU A 332 17.18 -5.98 -11.68
C LEU A 332 18.24 -5.08 -12.32
N THR A 333 18.90 -5.55 -13.39
CA THR A 333 19.88 -4.74 -14.15
C THR A 333 19.20 -3.51 -14.75
N ARG A 334 18.09 -3.70 -15.46
CA ARG A 334 17.30 -2.61 -16.05
C ARG A 334 16.80 -1.60 -15.01
N ILE A 335 16.41 -2.08 -13.84
CA ILE A 335 16.04 -1.24 -12.69
C ILE A 335 17.24 -0.37 -12.29
N SER A 336 18.42 -0.97 -12.06
CA SER A 336 19.66 -0.26 -11.69
C SER A 336 20.02 0.82 -12.72
N GLU A 337 20.02 0.47 -14.00
CA GLU A 337 20.29 1.39 -15.11
C GLU A 337 19.29 2.55 -15.15
N THR A 338 18.02 2.29 -14.82
CA THR A 338 16.98 3.33 -14.77
C THR A 338 17.24 4.32 -13.63
N PHE A 339 17.65 3.83 -12.44
CA PHE A 339 18.05 4.67 -11.32
C PHE A 339 19.26 5.54 -11.69
N GLU A 340 20.30 4.92 -12.26
CA GLU A 340 21.53 5.58 -12.69
C GLU A 340 21.26 6.65 -13.76
N MET A 341 20.57 6.29 -14.85
CA MET A 341 20.19 7.21 -15.93
C MET A 341 19.39 8.40 -15.41
N SER A 342 18.39 8.14 -14.57
CA SER A 342 17.54 9.21 -14.01
C SER A 342 18.36 10.13 -13.12
N HIS A 343 19.23 9.57 -12.28
CA HIS A 343 20.14 10.35 -11.44
C HIS A 343 21.04 11.26 -12.29
N HIS A 344 21.67 10.73 -13.34
CA HIS A 344 22.52 11.50 -14.25
C HIS A 344 21.77 12.63 -14.95
N ILE A 345 20.53 12.40 -15.39
CA ILE A 345 19.70 13.45 -16.01
C ILE A 345 19.37 14.56 -15.01
N LEU A 346 19.06 14.22 -13.75
CA LEU A 346 18.66 15.23 -12.75
C LEU A 346 19.81 16.09 -12.24
N ILE A 347 21.04 15.56 -12.19
CA ILE A 347 22.23 16.33 -11.82
C ILE A 347 22.80 17.13 -13.00
N SER A 348 22.35 16.85 -14.23
CA SER A 348 22.78 17.58 -15.43
C SER A 348 22.21 19.01 -15.43
N PRO A 349 22.99 20.02 -15.87
CA PRO A 349 22.49 21.39 -15.98
C PRO A 349 21.43 21.57 -17.07
N ASN A 350 21.20 20.57 -17.94
CA ASN A 350 20.20 20.65 -19.00
C ASN A 350 18.87 19.98 -18.58
N HIS A 351 17.89 20.82 -18.23
CA HIS A 351 16.59 20.39 -17.72
C HIS A 351 15.48 20.27 -18.78
N SER A 352 15.82 20.34 -20.07
CA SER A 352 14.82 20.26 -21.16
C SER A 352 14.01 18.97 -21.18
N SER A 353 14.51 17.88 -20.57
CA SER A 353 13.88 16.55 -20.55
C SER A 353 13.31 16.12 -19.20
N LEU A 354 13.31 16.98 -18.16
CA LEU A 354 12.90 16.60 -16.79
C LEU A 354 11.51 15.94 -16.74
N LEU A 355 10.51 16.57 -17.35
CA LEU A 355 9.13 16.03 -17.35
C LEU A 355 9.04 14.70 -18.09
N ALA A 356 9.75 14.54 -19.21
CA ALA A 356 9.74 13.30 -19.99
C ALA A 356 10.35 12.12 -19.21
N THR A 357 11.32 12.40 -18.34
CA THR A 357 11.92 11.42 -17.44
C THR A 357 11.00 11.10 -16.25
N LEU A 358 10.39 12.13 -15.64
CA LEU A 358 9.74 11.96 -14.34
C LEU A 358 8.27 11.51 -14.41
N VAL A 359 7.57 11.76 -15.52
CA VAL A 359 6.14 11.45 -15.63
C VAL A 359 5.79 10.67 -16.87
N ARG A 360 4.74 9.86 -16.77
CA ARG A 360 4.20 9.13 -17.94
C ARG A 360 3.69 10.10 -19.01
N PRO A 361 3.70 9.70 -20.31
CA PRO A 361 3.18 10.52 -21.40
C PRO A 361 1.74 11.02 -21.17
N GLN A 362 0.87 10.21 -20.56
CA GLN A 362 -0.50 10.61 -20.25
C GLN A 362 -0.55 11.74 -19.21
N MET A 363 0.36 11.74 -18.24
CA MET A 363 0.47 12.80 -17.22
C MET A 363 1.01 14.08 -17.81
N LEU A 364 2.02 13.98 -18.68
CA LEU A 364 2.56 15.10 -19.44
C LEU A 364 1.46 15.86 -20.20
N SER A 365 0.54 15.13 -20.86
CA SER A 365 -0.61 15.72 -21.54
C SER A 365 -1.55 16.49 -20.59
N LEU A 366 -1.77 15.99 -19.37
CA LEU A 366 -2.60 16.69 -18.38
C LEU A 366 -1.93 17.96 -17.84
N MET A 367 -0.61 17.91 -17.65
CA MET A 367 0.17 19.07 -17.21
C MET A 367 0.16 20.19 -18.26
N VAL A 368 0.35 19.84 -19.54
CA VAL A 368 0.34 20.82 -20.65
C VAL A 368 -1.06 21.42 -20.89
N ARG A 369 -2.13 20.64 -20.68
CA ARG A 369 -3.52 21.11 -20.87
C ARG A 369 -4.06 21.99 -19.74
N THR A 370 -3.30 22.22 -18.68
CA THR A 370 -3.73 23.02 -17.52
C THR A 370 -2.88 24.29 -17.29
N PRO A 371 -2.74 25.21 -18.27
CA PRO A 371 -1.97 26.44 -18.06
C PRO A 371 -2.65 27.46 -17.11
N ASP A 372 -3.97 27.39 -16.93
CA ASP A 372 -4.76 28.46 -16.29
C ASP A 372 -4.92 28.39 -14.76
N TRP A 373 -4.29 27.46 -14.04
CA TRP A 373 -4.38 27.50 -12.57
C TRP A 373 -3.46 28.55 -11.91
N ARG A 374 -2.47 29.12 -12.61
CA ARG A 374 -1.41 29.98 -12.00
C ARG A 374 -1.91 31.16 -11.12
N CYS A 375 -3.20 31.49 -11.11
CA CYS A 375 -3.83 32.42 -10.18
C CYS A 375 -4.86 31.76 -9.25
N GLN A 376 -4.45 31.12 -8.16
CA GLN A 376 -5.27 31.05 -6.94
C GLN A 376 -4.38 31.15 -5.69
N PRO A 377 -4.61 32.12 -4.79
CA PRO A 377 -3.88 32.21 -3.53
C PRO A 377 -4.23 31.02 -2.63
N THR A 378 -3.21 30.27 -2.23
CA THR A 378 -3.32 29.28 -1.15
C THR A 378 -3.45 30.00 0.18
N HIS A 379 -4.66 30.12 0.72
CA HIS A 379 -4.85 30.39 2.15
C HIS A 379 -4.93 29.06 2.91
N PRO A 380 -4.04 28.80 3.88
CA PRO A 380 -4.18 27.67 4.78
C PRO A 380 -5.22 28.02 5.85
N GLN A 381 -6.46 27.56 5.71
CA GLN A 381 -7.42 27.62 6.81
C GLN A 381 -7.12 26.49 7.81
N ARG A 382 -6.51 26.89 8.94
CA ARG A 382 -6.43 26.10 10.16
C ARG A 382 -7.85 25.80 10.64
N PHE A 383 -8.25 24.54 10.65
CA PHE A 383 -9.45 24.11 11.34
C PHE A 383 -9.19 24.14 12.85
N ARG A 384 -9.84 25.06 13.54
CA ARG A 384 -10.01 25.05 15.00
C ARG A 384 -11.39 24.45 15.27
N ALA A 385 -11.41 23.37 16.04
CA ALA A 385 -12.63 22.85 16.62
C ALA A 385 -13.09 23.75 17.79
N GLU A 386 -14.42 23.83 17.94
CA GLU A 386 -15.22 24.10 19.16
C GLU A 386 -16.28 25.19 18.99
N GLY A 387 -17.49 24.90 19.50
CA GLY A 387 -18.52 25.91 19.75
C GLY A 387 -19.94 25.46 19.42
N SER A 388 -20.49 24.57 20.24
CA SER A 388 -21.91 24.25 20.35
C SER A 388 -22.79 25.50 20.61
N HIS A 389 -23.77 25.80 19.76
CA HIS A 389 -24.93 26.61 20.12
C HIS A 389 -26.21 26.13 19.42
N SER A 390 -27.25 26.00 20.23
CA SER A 390 -28.63 25.57 19.95
C SER A 390 -29.39 26.48 18.97
N PRO A 391 -30.41 25.98 18.26
CA PRO A 391 -31.41 26.85 17.64
C PRO A 391 -32.79 26.70 18.30
N THR A 392 -33.41 27.83 18.63
CA THR A 392 -34.86 27.97 18.84
C THR A 392 -35.50 28.67 17.63
N PRO A 393 -36.82 28.50 17.40
CA PRO A 393 -37.42 28.56 16.07
C PRO A 393 -38.16 29.88 15.79
N SER A 394 -38.33 30.21 14.50
CA SER A 394 -39.37 31.15 14.07
C SER A 394 -39.97 30.76 12.72
N ASN A 395 -41.23 31.16 12.57
CA ASN A 395 -42.32 30.51 11.86
C ASN A 395 -42.65 31.19 10.51
N ASN A 396 -43.37 30.44 9.64
CA ASN A 396 -44.22 30.88 8.51
C ASN A 396 -43.53 31.50 7.27
N GLY A 397 -43.82 31.15 6.01
CA GLY A 397 -44.91 30.42 5.34
C GLY A 397 -44.63 30.35 3.80
N PRO A 398 -45.56 29.88 2.95
CA PRO A 398 -45.27 28.86 1.94
C PRO A 398 -45.07 29.40 0.51
N ARG A 399 -44.37 28.64 -0.36
CA ARG A 399 -44.61 28.66 -1.81
C ARG A 399 -44.08 27.44 -2.57
N GLN A 400 -44.82 27.17 -3.64
CA GLN A 400 -44.99 25.94 -4.41
C GLN A 400 -43.81 25.52 -5.29
N LEU A 401 -43.75 24.20 -5.51
CA LEU A 401 -43.44 23.46 -6.74
C LEU A 401 -42.99 24.29 -7.96
N THR A 402 -41.85 23.90 -8.55
CA THR A 402 -41.76 23.70 -10.01
C THR A 402 -40.56 22.84 -10.40
N ARG A 403 -40.85 21.88 -11.28
CA ARG A 403 -39.94 20.97 -12.00
C ARG A 403 -39.56 21.62 -13.34
N PRO A 404 -38.39 21.30 -13.92
CA PRO A 404 -38.37 20.90 -15.35
C PRO A 404 -37.46 19.67 -15.58
N GLN A 405 -37.90 18.57 -16.22
CA GLN A 405 -38.04 18.34 -17.69
C GLN A 405 -36.71 18.58 -18.43
N VAL A 406 -35.84 17.57 -18.58
CA VAL A 406 -35.69 16.68 -19.75
C VAL A 406 -35.61 17.43 -21.09
N HIS A 407 -34.45 17.39 -21.75
CA HIS A 407 -34.32 17.56 -23.21
C HIS A 407 -33.32 16.55 -23.80
N LYS A 408 -33.67 16.09 -25.01
CA LYS A 408 -33.13 14.98 -25.79
C LYS A 408 -31.87 15.36 -26.60
N VAL A 409 -30.99 14.37 -26.73
CA VAL A 409 -30.34 13.82 -27.96
C VAL A 409 -29.78 14.80 -29.01
N VAL A 410 -28.46 14.71 -29.22
CA VAL A 410 -27.81 14.90 -30.54
C VAL A 410 -26.80 13.76 -30.75
N ARG A 411 -26.79 13.17 -31.95
CA ARG A 411 -25.98 12.02 -32.39
C ARG A 411 -24.79 12.45 -33.27
N SER A 412 -23.61 11.84 -32.99
CA SER A 412 -22.63 11.23 -33.93
C SER A 412 -21.76 12.16 -34.83
N PRO A 413 -20.50 11.79 -35.23
CA PRO A 413 -20.14 10.49 -35.86
C PRO A 413 -18.78 9.80 -35.50
N SER A 414 -18.88 8.47 -35.42
CA SER A 414 -18.12 7.41 -36.11
C SER A 414 -16.60 7.52 -36.38
N GLN A 415 -15.81 6.60 -35.81
CA GLN A 415 -14.59 6.04 -36.44
C GLN A 415 -14.43 4.52 -36.18
N VAL A 416 -14.66 3.75 -37.25
CA VAL A 416 -14.02 2.53 -37.77
C VAL A 416 -13.32 1.53 -36.81
N GLN A 417 -13.83 0.29 -36.79
CA GLN A 417 -13.12 -0.95 -36.43
C GLN A 417 -13.00 -1.87 -37.66
N PRO A 418 -11.94 -2.68 -37.82
CA PRO A 418 -11.93 -3.78 -38.77
C PRO A 418 -12.48 -5.09 -38.15
N GLN A 419 -13.34 -5.75 -38.92
CA GLN A 419 -13.88 -7.10 -38.70
C GLN A 419 -12.86 -8.20 -38.99
N TYR A 420 -12.97 -9.32 -38.26
CA TYR A 420 -12.69 -10.66 -38.81
C TYR A 420 -13.84 -11.61 -38.44
N GLN A 421 -14.35 -12.31 -39.45
CA GLN A 421 -15.46 -13.27 -39.39
C GLN A 421 -14.97 -14.71 -39.08
N THR A 422 -15.66 -15.31 -38.12
CA THR A 422 -16.14 -16.71 -37.95
C THR A 422 -15.58 -17.88 -38.78
N VAL A 423 -15.32 -19.00 -38.08
CA VAL A 423 -15.78 -20.36 -38.46
C VAL A 423 -16.18 -21.18 -37.21
N LYS A 424 -17.38 -21.78 -37.23
CA LYS A 424 -17.85 -22.87 -36.33
C LYS A 424 -17.62 -24.23 -37.00
N PRO A 425 -17.54 -25.33 -36.23
CA PRO A 425 -18.23 -26.55 -36.65
C PRO A 425 -19.19 -27.14 -35.60
N LYS A 426 -20.16 -27.90 -36.12
CA LYS A 426 -21.26 -28.62 -35.47
C LYS A 426 -20.76 -29.88 -34.72
N GLY A 427 -21.53 -30.32 -33.72
CA GLY A 427 -21.28 -31.55 -32.94
C GLY A 427 -21.67 -32.86 -33.65
N PRO A 428 -21.72 -33.98 -32.89
CA PRO A 428 -23.00 -34.68 -32.77
C PRO A 428 -23.33 -35.28 -31.38
N SER A 429 -24.64 -35.32 -31.12
CA SER A 429 -25.49 -36.37 -30.52
C SER A 429 -25.24 -37.00 -29.12
N GLN A 430 -26.29 -36.84 -28.30
CA GLN A 430 -27.00 -37.81 -27.42
C GLN A 430 -26.20 -38.70 -26.46
N VAL A 431 -26.55 -38.63 -25.15
CA VAL A 431 -27.12 -39.72 -24.31
C VAL A 431 -27.60 -39.10 -22.98
N GLN A 432 -28.87 -39.33 -22.61
CA GLN A 432 -29.42 -39.13 -21.25
C GLN A 432 -29.14 -40.35 -20.37
N PRO A 433 -29.11 -40.17 -19.03
CA PRO A 433 -30.04 -40.99 -18.25
C PRO A 433 -30.82 -40.20 -17.18
N GLN A 434 -32.02 -40.71 -16.96
CA GLN A 434 -33.02 -40.32 -15.97
C GLN A 434 -32.51 -40.49 -14.53
N PHE A 435 -32.87 -39.56 -13.65
CA PHE A 435 -32.98 -39.84 -12.22
C PHE A 435 -34.33 -39.34 -11.68
N GLN A 436 -35.02 -40.28 -11.04
CA GLN A 436 -36.35 -40.16 -10.49
C GLN A 436 -36.39 -39.24 -9.26
N THR A 437 -37.46 -38.47 -9.19
CA THR A 437 -37.93 -37.70 -8.03
C THR A 437 -38.42 -38.62 -6.91
N VAL A 438 -37.94 -38.41 -5.69
CA VAL A 438 -38.62 -38.84 -4.45
C VAL A 438 -38.54 -37.73 -3.40
N LYS A 439 -39.71 -37.24 -3.01
CA LYS A 439 -40.08 -36.59 -1.73
C LYS A 439 -41.39 -37.29 -1.32
N PRO A 440 -41.70 -37.52 -0.03
CA PRO A 440 -41.99 -36.42 0.89
C PRO A 440 -41.75 -36.69 2.41
N ASN A 441 -42.16 -35.69 3.21
CA ASN A 441 -42.52 -35.69 4.64
C ASN A 441 -41.53 -35.01 5.61
N GLY A 442 -41.97 -33.87 6.17
CA GLY A 442 -41.67 -33.47 7.55
C GLY A 442 -42.95 -33.60 8.39
N PRO A 443 -43.08 -32.89 9.53
CA PRO A 443 -42.10 -32.55 10.55
C PRO A 443 -42.51 -33.13 11.93
N SER A 444 -41.56 -33.28 12.87
CA SER A 444 -41.87 -33.58 14.28
C SER A 444 -41.25 -32.54 15.21
N GLN A 445 -42.12 -31.91 16.00
CA GLN A 445 -41.82 -31.08 17.16
C GLN A 445 -41.27 -31.93 18.32
N VAL A 446 -40.30 -31.43 19.09
CA VAL A 446 -40.22 -31.65 20.56
C VAL A 446 -39.59 -30.42 21.23
N GLN A 447 -40.19 -30.05 22.36
CA GLN A 447 -39.93 -28.88 23.22
C GLN A 447 -38.71 -29.01 24.15
N SER A 448 -38.24 -27.84 24.59
CA SER A 448 -37.79 -27.45 25.94
C SER A 448 -36.67 -28.22 26.65
N GLN A 449 -35.65 -27.50 27.13
CA GLN A 449 -35.59 -27.07 28.54
C GLN A 449 -34.44 -26.09 28.79
N PHE A 450 -34.79 -24.99 29.47
CA PHE A 450 -33.87 -24.11 30.20
C PHE A 450 -33.35 -24.82 31.44
N GLN A 451 -32.07 -24.64 31.79
CA GLN A 451 -31.66 -24.54 33.18
C GLN A 451 -30.37 -23.71 33.33
N THR A 452 -30.57 -22.55 33.96
CA THR A 452 -29.59 -21.72 34.66
C THR A 452 -28.92 -22.51 35.79
N MET A 453 -27.61 -22.35 36.01
CA MET A 453 -26.98 -22.10 37.32
C MET A 453 -25.52 -21.63 37.16
N ASN A 454 -25.18 -20.59 37.92
CA ASN A 454 -23.87 -20.05 38.28
C ASN A 454 -23.95 -19.85 39.83
N PRO A 455 -22.91 -19.50 40.61
CA PRO A 455 -21.47 -19.75 40.58
C PRO A 455 -20.96 -20.34 41.94
N LYS A 456 -19.63 -20.40 42.13
CA LYS A 456 -18.77 -20.61 43.34
C LYS A 456 -17.84 -21.82 43.06
N SER A 457 -16.53 -21.78 43.23
CA SER A 457 -15.67 -21.14 44.23
C SER A 457 -14.19 -21.22 43.82
N HIS A 458 -13.42 -20.14 44.01
CA HIS A 458 -11.96 -20.20 44.30
C HIS A 458 -11.76 -20.65 45.77
N PRO A 459 -10.56 -21.03 46.28
CA PRO A 459 -9.21 -20.71 45.78
C PRO A 459 -8.16 -21.87 45.83
N ASN A 460 -6.99 -21.70 45.20
CA ASN A 460 -5.71 -21.85 45.93
C ASN A 460 -4.48 -21.40 45.14
N ARG A 461 -3.56 -20.84 45.93
CA ARG A 461 -2.29 -20.17 45.63
C ARG A 461 -1.16 -21.20 45.58
N ALA A 462 -0.29 -21.14 44.57
CA ALA A 462 1.03 -21.75 44.63
C ALA A 462 2.07 -20.89 43.90
N THR A 463 3.01 -20.39 44.69
CA THR A 463 4.23 -19.68 44.35
C THR A 463 5.23 -20.58 43.62
N PHE A 464 5.89 -20.08 42.57
CA PHE A 464 7.16 -20.64 42.10
C PHE A 464 8.21 -19.55 41.84
N LYS A 465 9.41 -19.85 42.33
CA LYS A 465 10.61 -19.02 42.46
C LYS A 465 11.37 -18.88 41.12
N LYS A 466 12.02 -17.72 40.94
CA LYS A 466 13.10 -17.50 39.95
C LYS A 466 14.39 -18.25 40.35
N PRO A 467 15.23 -18.62 39.38
CA PRO A 467 16.68 -18.71 39.56
C PRO A 467 17.46 -17.63 38.77
N PRO A 468 18.75 -17.40 39.09
CA PRO A 468 19.45 -16.13 38.88
C PRO A 468 20.41 -16.08 37.67
N LEU A 469 20.87 -14.85 37.39
CA LEU A 469 21.94 -14.45 36.47
C LEU A 469 23.33 -14.94 36.93
N GLN A 470 24.18 -15.32 35.97
CA GLN A 470 25.64 -15.29 36.10
C GLN A 470 26.30 -14.87 34.77
N THR A 471 27.31 -14.03 34.91
CA THR A 471 28.11 -13.33 33.91
C THR A 471 29.46 -14.02 33.65
N TYR A 472 29.91 -13.94 32.38
CA TYR A 472 31.28 -13.93 31.82
C TYR A 472 32.35 -14.92 32.31
N GLU A 473 32.89 -15.74 31.39
CA GLU A 473 34.31 -15.68 30.99
C GLU A 473 34.66 -16.46 29.71
N ASP A 474 35.84 -16.13 29.22
CA ASP A 474 36.48 -16.24 27.92
C ASP A 474 36.86 -17.67 27.46
N GLN A 475 36.82 -17.98 26.15
CA GLN A 475 37.73 -18.94 25.48
C GLN A 475 37.57 -19.02 23.94
N ARG A 476 38.50 -18.35 23.27
CA ARG A 476 39.31 -18.76 22.09
C ARG A 476 38.76 -19.78 21.08
N GLN A 477 38.62 -19.26 19.85
CA GLN A 477 39.04 -19.81 18.55
C GLN A 477 39.16 -21.34 18.39
N GLN A 478 38.27 -21.93 17.56
CA GLN A 478 38.63 -23.08 16.74
C GLN A 478 38.20 -22.89 15.28
N ILE A 479 39.24 -22.92 14.44
CA ILE A 479 39.24 -22.97 12.98
C ILE A 479 38.69 -24.33 12.54
N TRP A 480 37.73 -24.36 11.61
CA TRP A 480 37.35 -25.60 10.91
C TRP A 480 37.51 -25.41 9.40
N ARG A 481 38.44 -26.19 8.83
CA ARG A 481 38.64 -26.38 7.38
C ARG A 481 37.88 -27.63 6.91
N PRO A 482 37.53 -27.74 5.62
CA PRO A 482 36.63 -28.78 5.10
C PRO A 482 37.32 -30.15 5.00
N ARG A 483 36.56 -31.23 5.26
CA ARG A 483 36.99 -32.61 4.97
C ARG A 483 36.53 -33.02 3.57
N SER A 484 37.51 -33.19 2.69
CA SER A 484 37.45 -34.04 1.51
C SER A 484 37.76 -35.49 1.89
N ASP A 485 37.00 -36.42 1.29
CA ASP A 485 37.24 -37.82 0.97
C ASP A 485 38.36 -38.59 1.67
N ARG A 486 38.01 -39.76 2.21
CA ARG A 486 38.84 -40.98 2.13
C ARG A 486 37.97 -42.24 2.04
N PRO A 487 38.32 -43.21 1.19
CA PRO A 487 37.94 -44.59 1.40
C PRO A 487 38.94 -45.31 2.31
N VAL A 488 38.38 -46.30 3.02
CA VAL A 488 38.97 -47.30 3.94
C VAL A 488 39.40 -46.78 5.31
#